data_AF-A0A838QM46-F1
#
_entry.id   AF-A0A838QM46-F1
#
_cell.length_a   1.000
_cell.length_b   1.000
_cell.length_c   1.000
_cell.angle_alpha   90.00
_cell.angle_beta   90.00
_cell.angle_gamma   90.00
#
_symmetry.space_group_name_H-M   'P 1'
#
loop_
_entity.id
_entity.type
_entity.pdbx_description
1 polymer ?
#
loop_
_entity_poly.entity_id
_entity_poly.type
_entity_poly.pdbx_seq_one_letter_code
_entity_poly.pdbx_strand_id
1 'polypeptide(L)'
;MTQRFDLGPSASYEHHLTFSPFRRFASEVRNYGSYPGQGPEEFSGYSRVEGTYNIDGNRLRFSPKRLVWWDLFYGKNSPTQTIEPYPYGSLFDDARSEIVGDRLTLRYVSYPSDAPVETTLELIRAFRE
;
A
#
# COMPACT_ATOMS: atom_id res chain seq x y z
N MET A 1 6.69 0.58 -7.35
CA MET A 1 7.70 0.29 -6.31
C MET A 1 7.08 -0.73 -5.38
N THR A 2 7.79 -1.75 -4.93
CA THR A 2 7.22 -2.91 -4.23
C THR A 2 8.08 -3.33 -3.03
N GLN A 3 7.45 -3.83 -1.98
CA GLN A 3 8.09 -4.50 -0.84
C GLN A 3 7.22 -5.69 -0.39
N ARG A 4 7.85 -6.84 -0.07
CA ARG A 4 7.16 -8.03 0.45
C ARG A 4 7.47 -8.23 1.93
N PHE A 5 6.49 -8.70 2.68
CA PHE A 5 6.56 -8.96 4.11
C PHE A 5 5.91 -10.31 4.43
N ASP A 6 6.54 -11.10 5.30
CA ASP A 6 6.02 -12.39 5.75
C ASP A 6 5.26 -12.23 7.07
N LEU A 7 4.04 -12.77 7.14
CA LEU A 7 3.13 -12.66 8.30
C LEU A 7 3.05 -13.95 9.12
N GLY A 8 3.64 -15.05 8.64
CA GLY A 8 3.57 -16.38 9.25
C GLY A 8 4.04 -17.47 8.28
N PRO A 9 3.86 -18.76 8.61
CA PRO A 9 4.45 -19.86 7.84
C PRO A 9 3.91 -19.98 6.40
N SER A 10 2.74 -19.43 6.12
CA SER A 10 2.13 -19.44 4.78
C SER A 10 1.57 -18.09 4.31
N ALA A 11 1.52 -17.08 5.19
CA ALA A 11 0.90 -15.81 4.87
C ALA A 11 1.96 -14.75 4.56
N SER A 12 1.76 -14.00 3.49
CA SER A 12 2.60 -12.86 3.14
C SER A 12 1.75 -11.72 2.58
N TYR A 13 2.32 -10.53 2.55
CA TYR A 13 1.76 -9.43 1.78
C TYR A 13 2.82 -8.67 0.99
N GLU A 14 2.37 -8.06 -0.10
CA GLU A 14 3.17 -7.17 -0.92
C GLU A 14 2.56 -5.77 -0.92
N HIS A 15 3.37 -4.77 -0.60
CA HIS A 15 3.01 -3.37 -0.70
C HIS A 15 3.54 -2.79 -2.02
N HIS A 16 2.63 -2.37 -2.88
CA HIS A 16 2.90 -1.73 -4.17
C HIS A 16 2.53 -0.25 -4.11
N LEU A 17 3.50 0.64 -4.33
CA LEU A 17 3.30 2.06 -4.49
C LEU A 17 3.59 2.50 -5.93
N THR A 18 2.57 3.04 -6.59
CA THR A 18 2.63 3.47 -7.99
C THR A 18 2.36 4.96 -8.08
N PHE A 19 3.22 5.67 -8.81
CA PHE A 19 3.05 7.08 -9.15
C PHE A 19 2.82 7.23 -10.65
N SER A 20 1.82 8.03 -11.02
CA SER A 20 1.51 8.40 -12.40
C SER A 20 2.09 9.78 -12.72
N PRO A 21 2.50 10.06 -13.98
CA PRO A 21 2.92 11.39 -14.40
C PRO A 21 1.84 12.48 -14.20
N PHE A 22 0.57 12.09 -14.07
CA PHE A 22 -0.56 13.01 -13.84
C PHE A 22 -0.83 13.31 -12.36
N ARG A 23 0.20 13.25 -11.50
CA ARG A 23 0.09 13.47 -10.04
C ARG A 23 -0.93 12.56 -9.34
N ARG A 24 -1.15 11.36 -9.87
CA ARG A 24 -1.97 10.32 -9.25
C ARG A 24 -1.09 9.28 -8.58
N PHE A 25 -1.56 8.72 -7.48
CA PHE A 25 -0.91 7.59 -6.84
C PHE A 25 -1.89 6.45 -6.58
N ALA A 26 -1.33 5.24 -6.46
CA ALA A 26 -2.01 4.08 -5.91
C ALA A 26 -1.07 3.39 -4.92
N SER A 27 -1.56 3.14 -3.71
CA SER A 27 -0.92 2.33 -2.68
C SER A 27 -1.75 1.07 -2.48
N GLU A 28 -1.27 -0.06 -2.98
CA GLU A 28 -1.95 -1.35 -2.96
C GLU A 28 -1.21 -2.33 -2.05
N VAL A 29 -1.93 -2.99 -1.16
CA VAL A 29 -1.44 -4.13 -0.39
C VAL A 29 -2.14 -5.37 -0.92
N ARG A 30 -1.36 -6.36 -1.36
CA ARG A 30 -1.84 -7.67 -1.81
C ARG A 30 -1.49 -8.71 -0.77
N ASN A 31 -2.43 -9.56 -0.40
CA ASN A 31 -2.23 -10.62 0.58
C ASN A 31 -2.28 -11.99 -0.09
N TYR A 32 -1.45 -12.91 0.37
CA TYR A 32 -1.31 -14.26 -0.15
C TYR A 32 -1.31 -15.28 0.99
N GLY A 33 -1.86 -16.47 0.75
CA GLY A 33 -1.86 -17.59 1.69
C GLY A 33 -2.51 -17.32 3.05
N SER A 34 -3.41 -16.33 3.13
CA SER A 34 -4.00 -15.85 4.39
C SER A 34 -5.12 -16.73 4.92
N TYR A 35 -5.76 -17.56 4.09
CA TYR A 35 -6.88 -18.40 4.49
C TYR A 35 -6.54 -19.89 4.57
N PRO A 36 -7.21 -20.66 5.46
CA PRO A 36 -7.00 -22.11 5.56
C PRO A 36 -7.19 -22.81 4.21
N GLY A 37 -6.23 -23.67 3.87
CA GLY A 37 -6.24 -24.43 2.60
C GLY A 37 -5.65 -23.67 1.41
N GLN A 38 -5.23 -22.41 1.57
CA GLN A 38 -4.47 -21.70 0.54
C GLN A 38 -2.98 -22.06 0.57
N GLY A 39 -2.38 -22.24 -0.60
CA GLY A 39 -0.93 -22.25 -0.75
C GLY A 39 -0.30 -20.88 -0.44
N PRO A 40 1.02 -20.81 -0.14
CA PRO A 40 1.67 -19.56 0.27
C PRO A 40 1.64 -18.41 -0.76
N GLU A 41 1.57 -18.74 -2.04
CA GLU A 41 1.48 -17.77 -3.15
C GLU A 41 0.05 -17.62 -3.69
N GLU A 42 -0.94 -18.28 -3.08
CA GLU A 42 -2.32 -18.14 -3.52
C GLU A 42 -2.89 -16.80 -3.07
N PHE A 43 -3.41 -16.02 -4.02
CA PHE A 43 -3.98 -14.71 -3.76
C PHE A 43 -5.16 -14.78 -2.78
N SER A 44 -5.09 -14.03 -1.69
CA SER A 44 -6.13 -13.95 -0.66
C SER A 44 -6.96 -12.68 -0.77
N GLY A 45 -6.37 -11.58 -1.23
CA GLY A 45 -7.09 -10.31 -1.30
C GLY A 45 -6.19 -9.13 -1.60
N TYR A 46 -6.80 -7.96 -1.76
CA TYR A 46 -6.08 -6.69 -1.82
C TYR A 46 -6.87 -5.54 -1.20
N SER A 47 -6.14 -4.53 -0.76
CA SER A 47 -6.67 -3.20 -0.48
C SER A 47 -5.83 -2.18 -1.24
N ARG A 48 -6.48 -1.22 -1.89
CA ARG A 48 -5.84 -0.19 -2.71
C ARG A 48 -6.40 1.17 -2.39
N VAL A 49 -5.53 2.06 -1.95
CA VAL A 49 -5.83 3.48 -1.79
C VAL A 49 -5.38 4.21 -3.05
N GLU A 50 -6.29 4.98 -3.63
CA GLU A 50 -6.01 5.79 -4.81
C GLU A 50 -6.28 7.26 -4.52
N GLY A 51 -5.47 8.14 -5.14
CA GLY A 51 -5.64 9.57 -4.95
C GLY A 51 -4.64 10.39 -5.75
N THR A 52 -4.38 11.60 -5.28
CA THR A 52 -3.39 12.50 -5.86
C THR A 52 -2.24 12.75 -4.90
N TYR A 53 -1.09 13.14 -5.43
CA TYR A 53 0.07 13.50 -4.61
C TYR A 53 0.70 14.80 -5.10
N ASN A 54 1.37 15.51 -4.21
CA ASN A 54 2.20 16.67 -4.52
C ASN A 54 3.60 16.49 -3.94
N ILE A 55 4.59 17.09 -4.60
CA ILE A 55 5.99 17.09 -4.18
C ILE A 55 6.37 18.52 -3.80
N ASP A 56 7.01 18.68 -2.64
CA ASP A 56 7.51 19.95 -2.10
C ASP A 56 8.91 19.71 -1.51
N GLY A 57 9.95 19.91 -2.33
CA GLY A 57 11.31 19.46 -2.00
C GLY A 57 11.38 17.94 -1.85
N ASN A 58 11.77 17.46 -0.67
CA ASN A 58 11.76 16.04 -0.32
C ASN A 58 10.45 15.59 0.35
N ARG A 59 9.45 16.46 0.49
CA ARG A 59 8.16 16.11 1.09
C ARG A 59 7.19 15.62 0.03
N LEU A 60 6.48 14.54 0.36
CA LEU A 60 5.35 14.03 -0.41
C LEU A 60 4.07 14.27 0.38
N ARG A 61 3.11 14.95 -0.23
CA ARG A 61 1.77 15.14 0.37
C ARG A 61 0.78 14.29 -0.40
N PHE A 62 0.19 13.31 0.28
CA PHE A 62 -0.81 12.43 -0.30
C PHE A 62 -2.21 12.98 -0.01
N SER A 63 -3.08 12.91 -1.01
CA SER A 63 -4.50 13.22 -0.87
C SER A 63 -5.29 12.00 -1.34
N PRO A 64 -5.49 11.01 -0.44
CA PRO A 64 -6.32 9.84 -0.71
C PRO A 64 -7.73 10.28 -1.13
N LYS A 65 -8.30 9.59 -2.12
CA LYS A 65 -9.65 9.85 -2.61
C LYS A 65 -10.58 8.67 -2.42
N ARG A 66 -10.10 7.46 -2.70
CA ARG A 66 -10.90 6.25 -2.58
C ARG A 66 -10.10 5.06 -2.06
N LEU A 67 -10.80 4.16 -1.38
CA LEU A 67 -10.32 2.84 -1.02
C LEU A 67 -11.08 1.80 -1.85
N VAL A 68 -10.35 0.94 -2.53
CA VAL A 68 -10.88 -0.20 -3.29
C VAL A 68 -10.34 -1.46 -2.65
N TRP A 69 -11.17 -2.46 -2.39
CA TRP A 69 -10.69 -3.71 -1.80
C TRP A 69 -11.51 -4.91 -2.25
N TRP A 70 -10.87 -6.08 -2.19
CA TRP A 70 -11.50 -7.36 -2.45
C TRP A 70 -10.84 -8.41 -1.56
N ASP A 71 -11.63 -9.35 -1.07
CA ASP A 71 -11.15 -10.35 -0.13
C ASP A 71 -11.85 -11.70 -0.37
N LEU A 72 -11.03 -12.76 -0.50
CA LEU A 72 -11.47 -14.14 -0.69
C LEU A 72 -12.32 -14.65 0.47
N PHE A 73 -12.20 -14.08 1.67
CA PHE A 73 -13.04 -14.42 2.83
C PHE A 73 -14.53 -14.37 2.50
N TYR A 74 -14.94 -13.41 1.66
CA TYR A 74 -16.33 -13.25 1.23
C TYR A 74 -16.71 -14.12 0.02
N GLY A 75 -15.80 -15.00 -0.42
CA GLY A 75 -15.97 -15.91 -1.55
C GLY A 75 -15.32 -15.41 -2.84
N LYS A 76 -14.98 -16.34 -3.75
CA LYS A 76 -14.30 -16.04 -5.03
C LYS A 76 -15.05 -15.08 -5.95
N ASN A 77 -16.38 -15.05 -5.82
CA ASN A 77 -17.26 -14.20 -6.62
C ASN A 77 -17.71 -12.94 -5.86
N SER A 78 -17.09 -12.63 -4.71
CA SER A 78 -17.43 -11.42 -3.97
C SER A 78 -17.14 -10.19 -4.83
N PRO A 79 -18.04 -9.20 -4.85
CA PRO A 79 -17.81 -7.99 -5.61
C PRO A 79 -16.70 -7.17 -4.93
N THR A 80 -15.84 -6.56 -5.75
CA THR A 80 -14.92 -5.52 -5.30
C THR A 80 -15.70 -4.40 -4.60
N GLN A 81 -15.27 -4.04 -3.41
CA GLN A 81 -15.83 -2.96 -2.63
C GLN A 81 -15.09 -1.66 -2.93
N THR A 82 -15.81 -0.54 -2.95
CA THR A 82 -15.24 0.79 -3.14
C THR A 82 -15.86 1.75 -2.13
N ILE A 83 -15.00 2.50 -1.43
CA ILE A 83 -15.38 3.55 -0.49
C ILE A 83 -14.79 4.86 -1.01
N GLU A 84 -15.66 5.82 -1.32
CA GLU A 84 -15.32 7.17 -1.76
C GLU A 84 -16.33 8.16 -1.13
N PRO A 85 -15.88 9.17 -0.36
CA PRO A 85 -14.48 9.55 -0.11
C PRO A 85 -13.73 8.57 0.81
N TYR A 86 -12.39 8.57 0.72
CA TYR A 86 -11.50 7.78 1.60
C TYR A 86 -11.75 8.14 3.07
N PRO A 87 -12.06 7.17 3.95
CA PRO A 87 -12.59 7.48 5.28
C PRO A 87 -11.51 7.64 6.37
N TYR A 88 -10.24 7.29 6.11
CA TYR A 88 -9.21 7.18 7.16
C TYR A 88 -8.19 8.31 7.16
N GLY A 89 -8.46 9.42 6.44
CA GLY A 89 -7.61 10.61 6.46
C GLY A 89 -6.25 10.45 5.74
N SER A 90 -5.17 10.76 6.45
CA SER A 90 -3.75 10.59 6.07
C SER A 90 -3.38 9.15 5.68
N LEU A 91 -2.70 8.89 4.55
CA LEU A 91 -2.07 7.58 4.32
C LEU A 91 -0.61 7.54 4.81
N PHE A 92 0.16 8.58 4.48
CA PHE A 92 1.56 8.74 4.87
C PHE A 92 1.74 10.16 5.41
N ASP A 93 1.65 10.33 6.72
CA ASP A 93 1.68 11.65 7.36
C ASP A 93 3.11 12.20 7.51
N ASP A 94 3.31 13.51 7.32
CA ASP A 94 4.62 14.19 7.11
C ASP A 94 5.62 13.38 6.26
N ALA A 95 5.16 12.76 5.17
CA ALA A 95 6.01 11.85 4.39
C ALA A 95 7.18 12.58 3.72
N ARG A 96 8.39 12.04 3.94
CA ARG A 96 9.64 12.48 3.32
C ARG A 96 10.22 11.35 2.49
N SER A 97 10.62 11.67 1.27
CA SER A 97 11.14 10.70 0.32
C SER A 97 12.62 10.91 0.03
N GLU A 98 13.32 9.80 -0.10
CA GLU A 98 14.68 9.71 -0.61
C GLU A 98 14.73 8.63 -1.69
N ILE A 99 15.26 8.93 -2.87
CA ILE A 99 15.42 7.96 -3.96
C ILE A 99 16.91 7.80 -4.22
N VAL A 100 17.40 6.56 -4.09
CA VAL A 100 18.79 6.19 -4.39
C VAL A 100 18.77 4.98 -5.31
N GLY A 101 19.15 5.19 -6.58
CA GLY A 101 19.08 4.15 -7.60
C GLY A 101 17.63 3.71 -7.88
N ASP A 102 17.36 2.44 -7.63
CA ASP A 102 16.03 1.81 -7.76
C ASP A 102 15.23 1.77 -6.46
N ARG A 103 15.82 2.22 -5.34
CA ARG A 103 15.18 2.23 -4.02
C ARG A 103 14.53 3.57 -3.71
N LEU A 104 13.27 3.52 -3.27
CA LEU A 104 12.55 4.62 -2.64
C LEU A 104 12.48 4.34 -1.14
N THR A 105 12.98 5.28 -0.33
CA THR A 105 12.76 5.31 1.12
C THR A 105 11.72 6.37 1.44
N LEU A 106 10.66 5.99 2.14
CA LEU A 106 9.66 6.89 2.70
C LEU A 106 9.77 6.89 4.22
N ARG A 107 10.02 8.06 4.82
CA ARG A 107 9.93 8.28 6.26
C ARG A 107 8.66 9.05 6.55
N TYR A 108 7.79 8.53 7.41
CA TYR A 108 6.48 9.13 7.69
C TYR A 108 6.03 8.81 9.13
N VAL A 109 5.00 9.50 9.61
CA VAL A 109 4.38 9.21 10.90
C VAL A 109 3.22 8.23 10.69
N SER A 110 3.27 7.10 11.38
CA SER A 110 2.14 6.18 11.51
C SER A 110 1.52 6.28 12.90
N TYR A 111 0.30 5.75 13.07
CA TYR A 111 -0.46 5.85 14.31
C TYR A 111 -0.93 4.47 14.81
N PRO A 112 -0.01 3.52 15.11
CA PRO A 112 -0.41 2.27 15.73
C PRO A 112 -1.08 2.55 17.08
N SER A 113 -2.33 2.13 17.23
CA SER A 113 -3.14 2.38 18.44
C SER A 113 -3.19 3.86 18.84
N ASP A 114 -3.35 4.74 17.84
CA ASP A 114 -3.47 6.20 17.99
C ASP A 114 -2.23 6.91 18.57
N ALA A 115 -1.08 6.24 18.66
CA ALA A 115 0.18 6.83 19.09
C ALA A 115 1.08 7.15 17.88
N PRO A 116 1.59 8.38 17.71
CA PRO A 116 2.46 8.72 16.59
C PRO A 116 3.81 8.00 16.70
N VAL A 117 4.21 7.32 15.63
CA VAL A 117 5.48 6.58 15.53
C VAL A 117 6.16 6.89 14.19
N GLU A 118 7.42 7.28 14.25
CA GLU A 118 8.24 7.40 13.03
C GLU A 118 8.42 6.03 12.38
N THR A 119 8.05 5.94 11.11
CA THR A 119 8.03 4.71 10.34
C THR A 119 8.80 4.89 9.05
N THR A 120 9.54 3.85 8.66
CA THR A 120 10.27 3.81 7.39
C THR A 120 9.71 2.70 6.52
N LEU A 121 9.38 3.05 5.28
CA LEU A 121 8.98 2.12 4.23
C LEU A 121 10.03 2.17 3.11
N GLU A 122 10.61 1.03 2.77
CA GLU A 122 11.60 0.91 1.70
C GLU A 122 11.02 0.08 0.57
N LEU A 123 10.89 0.69 -0.61
CA LEU A 123 10.32 0.04 -1.77
C LEU A 123 11.36 0.00 -2.89
N ILE A 124 11.41 -1.14 -3.60
CA ILE A 124 12.28 -1.30 -4.77
C ILE A 124 11.46 -1.10 -6.04
N ARG A 125 12.05 -0.48 -7.06
CA ARG A 125 11.42 -0.34 -8.37
C ARG A 125 11.21 -1.74 -8.96
N ALA A 126 9.96 -2.15 -9.12
CA ALA A 126 9.64 -3.33 -9.91
C ALA A 126 10.14 -3.11 -11.34
N PHE A 127 11.01 -4.01 -11.81
CA PHE A 127 11.38 -4.06 -13.23
C PHE A 127 10.13 -4.48 -14.01
N ARG A 128 9.80 -3.75 -15.08
CA ARG A 128 8.83 -4.24 -16.05
C ARG A 128 9.54 -5.34 -16.84
N GLU A 129 9.02 -6.56 -16.79
CA GLU A 129 9.24 -7.57 -17.83
C GLU A 129 8.60 -7.10 -19.15
#